data_AF-A0A0F9HAC6-F1
#
_entry.id   AF-A0A0F9HAC6-F1
#
_cell.length_a   1.000
_cell.length_b   1.000
_cell.length_c   1.000
_cell.angle_alpha   90.00
_cell.angle_beta   90.00
_cell.angle_gamma   90.00
#
_symmetry.space_group_name_H-M   'P 1'
#
loop_
_entity.id
_entity.type
_entity.pdbx_description
1 polymer ?
#
loop_
_entity_poly.entity_id
_entity_poly.type
_entity_poly.pdbx_seq_one_letter_code
_entity_poly.pdbx_strand_id
1 'polypeptide(L)'
;GTPISGISVWVNSSNTRSASVAGTKVTDTNGQVVFNLEYTTYYIFCNLSGYTFASASFTASAGNVSFTKDIGTAVSAGSSSFYSDSFLSRAIVDIRESNDEPQPNAKYTDARIIEHLEKSYIVVLNEVNRNSRTPAIAKITKIIAQGVTAYNLPHIVGSVHGIYKAGTEGGKIFYDSRSKFNPYGRRIWIENQTLHLQTTDIFGSGEEITIEFAPSGIARLHNGTCTINAAGTVVTFGATPNVGVLDTHHEAYAGSIFRNLGVDGSIVTGNFLQERVITAYDETTREATLDVALDPIPTTDDGNIYYEIAPAIHKGMDTVVALFAAYRIMSNEGNVKRANSILKNYRNEIRNVRLTAYYSHMREAPRDRNDGQDNRRYRRL
;
A
#
# COMPACT_ATOMS: atom_id res chain seq x y z
N GLY A 1 -7.32 -22.62 26.73
CA GLY A 1 -6.25 -21.76 26.18
C GLY A 1 -5.67 -20.83 27.23
N THR A 2 -4.84 -19.87 26.83
CA THR A 2 -4.29 -18.82 27.71
C THR A 2 -5.39 -17.85 28.15
N PRO A 3 -5.52 -17.50 29.45
CA PRO A 3 -6.46 -16.49 29.90
C PRO A 3 -6.24 -15.12 29.24
N ILE A 4 -7.33 -14.42 28.89
CA ILE A 4 -7.27 -13.10 28.26
C ILE A 4 -8.03 -12.08 29.13
N SER A 5 -7.31 -11.13 29.71
CA SER A 5 -7.89 -10.04 30.52
C SER A 5 -8.35 -8.85 29.66
N GLY A 6 -9.33 -8.08 30.16
CA GLY A 6 -9.76 -6.83 29.52
C GLY A 6 -10.78 -6.98 28.39
N ILE A 7 -11.28 -8.19 28.11
CA ILE A 7 -12.30 -8.41 27.07
C ILE A 7 -13.63 -7.84 27.56
N SER A 8 -14.26 -6.98 26.76
CA SER A 8 -15.66 -6.61 26.94
C SER A 8 -16.55 -7.78 26.51
N VAL A 9 -17.20 -8.43 27.46
CA VAL A 9 -18.10 -9.57 27.27
C VAL A 9 -19.53 -9.14 27.56
N TRP A 10 -20.46 -9.47 26.68
CA TRP A 10 -21.89 -9.35 26.96
C TRP A 10 -22.63 -10.56 26.41
N VAL A 11 -23.83 -10.79 26.95
CA VAL A 11 -24.65 -11.96 26.63
C VAL A 11 -26.03 -11.53 26.15
N ASN A 12 -26.59 -12.26 25.19
CA ASN A 12 -27.94 -12.03 24.67
C ASN A 12 -28.70 -13.36 24.56
N SER A 13 -30.00 -13.35 24.77
CA SER A 13 -30.89 -14.51 24.57
C SER A 13 -31.16 -14.81 23.08
N SER A 14 -30.81 -13.87 22.19
CA SER A 14 -30.83 -14.05 20.74
C SER A 14 -29.43 -13.93 20.14
N ASN A 15 -29.19 -14.54 18.98
CA ASN A 15 -27.91 -14.44 18.27
C ASN A 15 -27.77 -13.09 17.53
N THR A 16 -28.02 -11.99 18.23
CA THR A 16 -27.95 -10.63 17.69
C THR A 16 -27.15 -9.72 18.65
N ARG A 17 -26.43 -8.75 18.09
CA ARG A 17 -25.58 -7.83 18.87
C ARG A 17 -26.35 -6.62 19.47
N SER A 18 -27.66 -6.54 19.25
CA SER A 18 -28.46 -5.32 19.48
C SER A 18 -28.94 -5.11 20.92
N ALA A 19 -28.79 -6.09 21.82
CA ALA A 19 -29.17 -5.97 23.22
C ALA A 19 -28.24 -6.80 24.13
N SER A 20 -28.00 -6.33 25.36
CA SER A 20 -27.36 -7.13 26.40
C SER A 20 -28.38 -7.44 27.51
N VAL A 21 -28.45 -8.70 27.93
CA VAL A 21 -29.36 -9.16 29.00
C VAL A 21 -28.84 -8.79 30.39
N ALA A 22 -27.52 -8.68 30.56
CA ALA A 22 -26.89 -8.46 31.87
C ALA A 22 -25.79 -7.39 31.85
N GLY A 23 -25.89 -6.44 30.90
CA GLY A 23 -24.86 -5.42 30.65
C GLY A 23 -23.58 -5.98 30.04
N THR A 24 -22.60 -5.11 29.81
CA THR A 24 -21.26 -5.51 29.37
C THR A 24 -20.35 -5.60 30.58
N LYS A 25 -19.64 -6.72 30.73
CA LYS A 25 -18.64 -6.95 31.76
C LYS A 25 -17.26 -7.05 31.15
N VAL A 26 -16.22 -6.91 31.95
CA VAL A 26 -14.82 -6.98 31.49
C VAL A 26 -14.15 -8.17 32.14
N THR A 27 -13.42 -8.99 31.39
CA THR A 27 -12.65 -10.10 31.97
C THR A 27 -11.57 -9.61 32.92
N ASP A 28 -11.41 -10.31 34.04
CA ASP A 28 -10.34 -10.06 35.02
C ASP A 28 -8.97 -10.58 34.54
N THR A 29 -7.95 -10.51 35.40
CA THR A 29 -6.60 -11.01 35.11
C THR A 29 -6.54 -12.52 34.83
N ASN A 30 -7.58 -13.27 35.21
CA ASN A 30 -7.72 -14.70 34.97
C ASN A 30 -8.64 -14.99 33.77
N GLY A 31 -9.03 -13.97 33.00
CA GLY A 31 -9.91 -14.12 31.84
C GLY A 31 -11.36 -14.43 32.20
N GLN A 32 -11.81 -14.12 33.42
CA GLN A 32 -13.12 -14.52 33.94
C GLN A 32 -14.11 -13.35 33.97
N VAL A 33 -15.38 -13.65 33.69
CA VAL A 33 -16.53 -12.78 33.96
C VAL A 33 -17.63 -13.59 34.64
N VAL A 34 -18.42 -12.96 35.50
CA VAL A 34 -19.57 -13.60 36.16
C VAL A 34 -20.85 -12.89 35.76
N PHE A 35 -21.86 -13.62 35.30
CA PHE A 35 -23.20 -13.08 35.02
C PHE A 35 -24.25 -13.74 35.92
N ASN A 36 -25.25 -12.97 36.33
CA ASN A 36 -26.43 -13.49 37.03
C ASN A 36 -27.56 -13.56 35.98
N LEU A 37 -27.97 -14.77 35.60
CA LEU A 37 -28.83 -15.01 34.45
C LEU A 37 -29.97 -15.97 34.78
N GLU A 38 -31.03 -15.91 33.99
CA GLU A 38 -32.12 -16.88 34.04
C GLU A 38 -31.71 -18.21 33.38
N TYR A 39 -32.44 -19.28 33.64
CA TYR A 39 -32.11 -20.61 33.13
C TYR A 39 -32.51 -20.78 31.65
N THR A 40 -31.68 -20.27 30.76
CA THR A 40 -31.86 -20.36 29.31
C THR A 40 -30.52 -20.34 28.57
N THR A 41 -30.58 -20.45 27.24
CA THR A 41 -29.42 -20.35 26.36
C THR A 41 -29.09 -18.89 26.05
N TYR A 42 -27.80 -18.55 26.19
CA TYR A 42 -27.25 -17.24 25.87
C TYR A 42 -26.15 -17.34 24.84
N TYR A 43 -26.10 -16.37 23.95
CA TYR A 43 -25.03 -16.13 22.99
C TYR A 43 -24.02 -15.17 23.59
N ILE A 44 -22.74 -15.50 23.47
CA ILE A 44 -21.64 -14.72 24.00
C ILE A 44 -21.10 -13.83 22.90
N PHE A 45 -20.97 -12.55 23.21
CA PHE A 45 -20.29 -11.59 22.35
C PHE A 45 -19.12 -10.99 23.10
N CYS A 46 -18.00 -10.87 22.40
CA CYS A 46 -16.74 -10.39 22.92
C CYS A 46 -16.21 -9.28 22.04
N ASN A 47 -15.58 -8.29 22.67
CA ASN A 47 -14.83 -7.25 21.99
C ASN A 47 -13.56 -6.94 22.77
N LEU A 48 -12.44 -7.00 22.08
CA LEU A 48 -11.13 -6.55 22.54
C LEU A 48 -10.31 -6.21 21.30
N SER A 49 -9.73 -5.01 21.27
CA SER A 49 -8.82 -4.63 20.18
C SER A 49 -7.64 -5.61 20.10
N GLY A 50 -7.27 -6.03 18.89
CA GLY A 50 -6.19 -7.00 18.68
C GLY A 50 -6.60 -8.46 18.89
N TYR A 51 -7.90 -8.77 18.97
CA TYR A 51 -8.42 -10.14 19.06
C TYR A 51 -9.60 -10.35 18.10
N THR A 52 -9.69 -11.55 17.53
CA THR A 52 -10.91 -12.06 16.90
C THR A 52 -11.56 -13.08 17.82
N PHE A 53 -12.89 -13.18 17.75
CA PHE A 53 -13.66 -14.07 18.61
C PHE A 53 -14.59 -14.95 17.77
N ALA A 54 -14.49 -16.27 17.93
CA ALA A 54 -15.42 -17.21 17.35
C ALA A 54 -16.82 -17.08 18.00
N SER A 55 -17.87 -17.46 17.26
CA SER A 55 -19.22 -17.50 17.81
C SER A 55 -19.33 -18.54 18.93
N ALA A 56 -20.01 -18.19 20.02
CA ALA A 56 -20.20 -19.08 21.16
C ALA A 56 -21.55 -18.88 21.85
N SER A 57 -22.01 -19.94 22.51
CA SER A 57 -23.18 -19.92 23.38
C SER A 57 -22.99 -20.85 24.59
N PHE A 58 -23.83 -20.68 25.60
CA PHE A 58 -23.95 -21.59 26.74
C PHE A 58 -25.39 -21.61 27.25
N THR A 59 -25.78 -22.68 27.95
CA THR A 59 -27.08 -22.79 28.60
C THR A 59 -26.88 -22.67 30.10
N ALA A 60 -27.43 -21.61 30.68
CA ALA A 60 -27.39 -21.40 32.13
C ALA A 60 -28.29 -22.45 32.83
N SER A 61 -27.80 -22.97 33.96
CA SER A 61 -28.51 -23.95 34.79
C SER A 61 -28.41 -23.56 36.26
N ALA A 62 -29.14 -24.29 37.13
CA ALA A 62 -29.25 -23.96 38.54
C ALA A 62 -27.89 -23.99 39.28
N GLY A 63 -27.66 -22.98 40.12
CA GLY A 63 -26.46 -22.83 40.93
C GLY A 63 -25.32 -22.07 40.23
N ASN A 64 -24.14 -22.10 40.84
CA ASN A 64 -22.94 -21.47 40.28
C ASN A 64 -22.29 -22.43 39.28
N VAL A 65 -22.46 -22.13 37.99
CA VAL A 65 -21.91 -22.94 36.90
C VAL A 65 -20.87 -22.15 36.15
N SER A 66 -19.74 -22.78 35.83
CA SER A 66 -18.63 -22.17 35.11
C SER A 66 -18.46 -22.83 33.74
N PHE A 67 -18.27 -22.01 32.70
CA PHE A 67 -18.01 -22.46 31.35
C PHE A 67 -16.68 -21.87 30.87
N THR A 68 -15.80 -22.71 30.34
CA THR A 68 -14.58 -22.25 29.65
C THR A 68 -14.87 -22.18 28.15
N LYS A 69 -14.56 -21.03 27.54
CA LYS A 69 -14.76 -20.80 26.10
C LYS A 69 -13.45 -20.35 25.47
N ASP A 70 -12.82 -21.28 24.76
CA ASP A 70 -11.61 -21.01 23.97
C ASP A 70 -12.02 -20.44 22.60
N ILE A 71 -12.42 -19.17 22.61
CA ILE A 71 -12.94 -18.49 21.41
C ILE A 71 -12.16 -17.25 21.00
N GLY A 72 -11.25 -16.75 21.85
CA GLY A 72 -10.41 -15.61 21.53
C GLY A 72 -9.13 -16.05 20.83
N THR A 73 -8.90 -15.53 19.64
CA THR A 73 -7.63 -15.66 18.92
C THR A 73 -6.98 -14.29 18.89
N ALA A 74 -5.77 -14.19 19.44
CA ALA A 74 -4.99 -12.97 19.31
C ALA A 74 -4.77 -12.70 17.82
N VAL A 75 -5.17 -11.52 17.37
CA VAL A 75 -4.71 -11.00 16.09
C VAL A 75 -3.28 -10.60 16.34
N SER A 76 -2.36 -11.52 16.06
CA SER A 76 -0.96 -11.19 15.94
C SER A 76 -0.84 -10.17 14.80
N ALA A 77 -0.81 -8.89 15.14
CA ALA A 77 0.00 -7.93 14.41
C ALA A 77 1.42 -8.50 14.48
N GLY A 78 1.82 -9.23 13.43
CA GLY A 78 3.07 -9.97 13.42
C GLY A 78 4.21 -9.04 13.80
N SER A 79 4.69 -9.15 15.04
CA SER A 79 5.99 -8.61 15.42
C SER A 79 7.04 -9.61 14.96
N SER A 80 7.06 -9.92 13.66
CA SER A 80 8.15 -10.68 13.10
C SER A 80 9.32 -9.73 12.90
N SER A 81 10.52 -10.17 13.27
CA SER A 81 11.75 -9.43 13.00
C SER A 81 11.92 -9.08 11.52
N PHE A 82 11.19 -9.75 10.61
CA PHE A 82 11.24 -9.46 9.18
C PHE A 82 10.77 -8.05 8.81
N TYR A 83 9.97 -7.38 9.65
CA TYR A 83 9.59 -6.00 9.37
C TYR A 83 10.66 -4.97 9.74
N SER A 84 11.72 -5.31 10.48
CA SER A 84 12.78 -4.35 10.85
C SER A 84 13.42 -3.71 9.62
N ASP A 85 13.53 -4.49 8.54
CA ASP A 85 14.17 -4.07 7.29
C ASP A 85 13.17 -3.52 6.26
N SER A 86 11.88 -3.53 6.60
CA SER A 86 10.82 -2.98 5.74
C SER A 86 11.03 -1.48 5.50
N PHE A 87 10.65 -1.01 4.32
CA PHE A 87 10.68 0.41 3.97
C PHE A 87 9.87 1.25 4.95
N LEU A 88 8.67 0.81 5.31
CA LEU A 88 7.78 1.50 6.23
C LEU A 88 8.41 1.63 7.61
N SER A 89 8.96 0.55 8.17
CA SER A 89 9.62 0.60 9.48
C SER A 89 10.83 1.53 9.47
N ARG A 90 11.69 1.43 8.44
CA ARG A 90 12.85 2.34 8.30
C ARG A 90 12.42 3.80 8.16
N ALA A 91 11.44 4.09 7.30
CA ALA A 91 10.95 5.44 7.08
C ALA A 91 10.28 6.04 8.33
N ILE A 92 9.56 5.24 9.12
CA ILE A 92 8.98 5.68 10.39
C ILE A 92 10.08 6.03 11.40
N VAL A 93 11.11 5.19 11.53
CA VAL A 93 12.26 5.46 12.40
C VAL A 93 12.96 6.74 11.98
N ASP A 94 13.29 6.90 10.70
CA ASP A 94 13.94 8.10 10.16
C ASP A 94 13.14 9.39 10.44
N ILE A 95 11.80 9.32 10.32
CA ILE A 95 10.91 10.44 10.63
C ILE A 95 10.95 10.77 12.13
N ARG A 96 10.84 9.76 13.00
CA ARG A 96 10.85 9.96 14.45
C ARG A 96 12.19 10.52 14.92
N GLU A 97 13.30 10.01 14.40
CA GLU A 97 14.64 10.53 14.69
C GLU A 97 14.80 11.98 14.22
N SER A 98 14.35 12.29 13.00
CA SER A 98 14.37 13.66 12.47
C SER A 98 13.52 14.64 13.31
N ASN A 99 12.45 14.13 13.91
CA ASN A 99 11.54 14.90 14.76
C ASN A 99 11.96 14.96 16.23
N ASP A 100 12.91 14.12 16.67
CA ASP A 100 13.32 13.93 18.07
C ASP A 100 12.17 13.37 18.94
N GLU A 101 11.39 12.43 18.38
CA GLU A 101 10.27 11.80 19.08
C GLU A 101 10.73 10.55 19.84
N PRO A 102 10.60 10.50 21.18
CA PRO A 102 10.97 9.31 21.95
C PRO A 102 9.98 8.17 21.68
N GLN A 103 10.49 6.99 21.36
CA GLN A 103 9.67 5.78 21.11
C GLN A 103 8.65 5.46 22.22
N PRO A 104 8.96 5.53 23.54
CA PRO A 104 7.99 5.19 24.59
C PRO A 104 6.87 6.23 24.78
N ASN A 105 7.00 7.45 24.24
CA ASN A 105 6.02 8.54 24.33
C ASN A 105 5.90 9.27 22.99
N ALA A 106 5.75 8.50 21.90
CA ALA A 106 5.62 9.06 20.57
C ALA A 106 4.32 9.88 20.48
N LYS A 107 4.42 11.09 19.91
CA LYS A 107 3.27 11.99 19.76
C LYS A 107 2.34 11.52 18.65
N TYR A 108 2.90 10.92 17.61
CA TYR A 108 2.17 10.38 16.48
C TYR A 108 2.23 8.85 16.45
N THR A 109 1.10 8.24 16.13
CA THR A 109 1.02 6.80 15.87
C THR A 109 1.67 6.47 14.53
N ASP A 110 2.11 5.22 14.33
CA ASP A 110 2.70 4.76 13.06
C ASP A 110 1.74 4.95 11.89
N ALA A 111 0.46 4.64 12.11
CA ALA A 111 -0.60 4.88 11.12
C ALA A 111 -0.64 6.36 10.68
N ARG A 112 -0.50 7.30 11.62
CA ARG A 112 -0.49 8.72 11.29
C ARG A 112 0.78 9.12 10.52
N ILE A 113 1.94 8.56 10.86
CA ILE A 113 3.19 8.80 10.13
C ILE A 113 3.07 8.28 8.69
N ILE A 114 2.44 7.13 8.48
CA ILE A 114 2.22 6.55 7.14
C ILE A 114 1.33 7.45 6.29
N GLU A 115 0.25 8.00 6.83
CA GLU A 115 -0.56 8.99 6.09
C GLU A 115 0.27 10.20 5.63
N HIS A 116 1.26 10.62 6.44
CA HIS A 116 2.19 11.69 6.07
C HIS A 116 3.21 11.24 5.03
N LEU A 117 3.67 9.98 5.07
CA LEU A 117 4.53 9.37 4.05
C LEU A 117 3.83 9.29 2.70
N GLU A 118 2.61 8.76 2.65
CA GLU A 118 1.81 8.65 1.41
C GLU A 118 1.60 10.02 0.75
N LYS A 119 1.21 11.03 1.53
CA LYS A 119 1.05 12.40 1.02
C LYS A 119 2.37 13.02 0.57
N SER A 120 3.46 12.68 1.23
CA SER A 120 4.80 13.15 0.86
C SER A 120 5.27 12.52 -0.44
N TYR A 121 4.99 11.22 -0.63
CA TYR A 121 5.33 10.50 -1.84
C TYR A 121 4.75 11.14 -3.11
N ILE A 122 3.45 11.50 -3.07
CA ILE A 122 2.78 12.23 -4.16
C ILE A 122 3.52 13.52 -4.50
N VAL A 123 3.91 14.32 -3.49
CA VAL A 123 4.55 15.62 -3.71
C VAL A 123 5.96 15.45 -4.27
N VAL A 124 6.75 14.54 -3.68
CA VAL A 124 8.13 14.29 -4.08
C VAL A 124 8.20 13.73 -5.50
N LEU A 125 7.34 12.75 -5.83
CA LEU A 125 7.29 12.18 -7.17
C LEU A 125 6.91 13.24 -8.22
N ASN A 126 5.92 14.08 -7.91
CA ASN A 126 5.55 15.19 -8.78
C ASN A 126 6.67 16.24 -8.90
N GLU A 127 7.44 16.50 -7.84
CA GLU A 127 8.59 17.41 -7.91
C GLU A 127 9.69 16.86 -8.83
N VAL A 128 9.96 15.56 -8.75
CA VAL A 128 10.91 14.88 -9.65
C VAL A 128 10.42 14.96 -11.10
N ASN A 129 9.16 14.59 -11.35
CA ASN A 129 8.59 14.59 -12.70
C ASN A 129 8.51 15.98 -13.32
N ARG A 130 8.23 17.03 -12.53
CA ARG A 130 8.17 18.42 -13.02
C ARG A 130 9.53 19.01 -13.39
N ASN A 131 10.59 18.57 -12.70
CA ASN A 131 11.93 19.09 -12.92
C ASN A 131 12.78 18.22 -13.86
N SER A 132 12.32 17.01 -14.17
CA SER A 132 12.98 16.12 -15.12
C SER A 132 12.52 16.41 -16.55
N ARG A 133 13.44 16.36 -17.52
CA ARG A 133 13.08 16.28 -18.95
C ARG A 133 12.64 14.88 -19.36
N THR A 134 12.98 13.89 -18.56
CA THR A 134 12.60 12.48 -18.68
C THR A 134 11.79 12.10 -17.44
N PRO A 135 10.47 12.39 -17.41
CA PRO A 135 9.65 12.02 -16.27
C PRO A 135 9.68 10.50 -16.06
N ALA A 136 9.44 10.06 -14.82
CA ALA A 136 9.27 8.64 -14.51
C ALA A 136 7.97 8.14 -15.16
N ILE A 137 8.10 7.48 -16.31
CA ILE A 137 6.98 6.95 -17.10
C ILE A 137 6.85 5.46 -16.82
N ALA A 138 5.68 5.06 -16.33
CA ALA A 138 5.25 3.67 -16.26
C ALA A 138 4.46 3.29 -17.53
N LYS A 139 4.42 1.99 -17.82
CA LYS A 139 3.71 1.42 -18.97
C LYS A 139 2.68 0.40 -18.50
N ILE A 140 1.48 0.46 -19.08
CA ILE A 140 0.47 -0.59 -18.95
C ILE A 140 0.03 -0.99 -20.34
N THR A 141 -0.19 -2.29 -20.53
CA THR A 141 -0.78 -2.83 -21.76
C THR A 141 -2.23 -3.23 -21.50
N LYS A 142 -3.14 -2.89 -22.41
CA LYS A 142 -4.52 -3.39 -22.42
C LYS A 142 -4.81 -4.02 -23.78
N ILE A 143 -5.44 -5.20 -23.77
CA ILE A 143 -5.86 -5.90 -24.98
C ILE A 143 -7.26 -5.41 -25.35
N ILE A 144 -7.44 -4.96 -26.60
CA ILE A 144 -8.72 -4.48 -27.11
C ILE A 144 -9.65 -5.69 -27.30
N ALA A 145 -10.66 -5.83 -26.46
CA ALA A 145 -11.68 -6.86 -26.61
C ALA A 145 -12.79 -6.41 -27.58
N GLN A 146 -13.36 -7.36 -28.33
CA GLN A 146 -14.43 -7.06 -29.29
C GLN A 146 -15.64 -6.48 -28.56
N GLY A 147 -16.16 -5.33 -29.04
CA GLY A 147 -17.32 -4.67 -28.45
C GLY A 147 -17.07 -3.95 -27.13
N VAL A 148 -15.84 -3.98 -26.58
CA VAL A 148 -15.49 -3.29 -25.34
C VAL A 148 -14.91 -1.92 -25.65
N THR A 149 -15.63 -0.88 -25.24
CA THR A 149 -15.29 0.54 -25.50
C THR A 149 -14.78 1.28 -24.27
N ALA A 150 -14.78 0.64 -23.10
CA ALA A 150 -14.33 1.24 -21.85
C ALA A 150 -13.37 0.29 -21.13
N TYR A 151 -12.18 0.79 -20.80
CA TYR A 151 -11.14 0.04 -20.10
C TYR A 151 -10.77 0.77 -18.83
N ASN A 152 -10.94 0.10 -17.69
CA ASN A 152 -10.48 0.66 -16.43
C ASN A 152 -8.95 0.65 -16.41
N LEU A 153 -8.41 1.79 -16.00
CA LEU A 153 -7.01 2.03 -15.78
C LEU A 153 -6.73 1.93 -14.26
N PRO A 154 -5.51 1.52 -13.87
CA PRO A 154 -5.11 1.50 -12.48
C PRO A 154 -5.31 2.83 -11.77
N HIS A 155 -5.64 2.74 -10.48
CA HIS A 155 -5.80 3.91 -9.63
C HIS A 155 -4.54 4.78 -9.54
N ILE A 156 -3.37 4.19 -9.79
CA ILE A 156 -2.09 4.88 -9.80
C ILE A 156 -1.84 5.75 -11.04
N VAL A 157 -2.70 5.71 -12.06
CA VAL A 157 -2.52 6.52 -13.26
C VAL A 157 -2.72 8.00 -12.91
N GLY A 158 -1.64 8.79 -13.02
CA GLY A 158 -1.66 10.23 -12.80
C GLY A 158 -1.86 10.99 -14.11
N SER A 159 -0.77 11.21 -14.84
CA SER A 159 -0.80 11.94 -16.11
C SER A 159 -0.39 11.03 -17.26
N VAL A 160 -1.27 10.84 -18.24
CA VAL A 160 -0.97 10.05 -19.43
C VAL A 160 -0.12 10.87 -20.39
N HIS A 161 1.05 10.33 -20.73
CA HIS A 161 2.00 10.89 -21.68
C HIS A 161 1.73 10.44 -23.11
N GLY A 162 1.25 9.20 -23.28
CA GLY A 162 0.97 8.66 -24.59
C GLY A 162 0.13 7.39 -24.53
N ILE A 163 -0.71 7.22 -25.53
CA ILE A 163 -1.39 5.97 -25.82
C ILE A 163 -0.96 5.60 -27.21
N TYR A 164 -0.42 4.41 -27.40
CA TYR A 164 0.05 3.99 -28.71
C TYR A 164 -0.07 2.48 -28.91
N LYS A 165 -0.11 2.10 -30.18
CA LYS A 165 0.14 0.73 -30.61
C LYS A 165 1.63 0.59 -30.92
N ALA A 166 2.28 -0.43 -30.36
CA ALA A 166 3.64 -0.76 -30.74
C ALA A 166 3.62 -1.36 -32.16
N GLY A 167 4.33 -0.72 -33.09
CA GLY A 167 4.51 -1.25 -34.44
C GLY A 167 5.48 -2.42 -34.45
N THR A 168 5.34 -3.29 -35.45
CA THR A 168 6.20 -4.46 -35.67
C THR A 168 7.67 -4.10 -35.90
N GLU A 169 7.96 -2.86 -36.31
CA GLU A 169 9.31 -2.32 -36.53
C GLU A 169 9.79 -1.41 -35.37
N GLY A 170 9.08 -1.39 -34.24
CA GLY A 170 9.43 -0.57 -33.07
C GLY A 170 8.94 0.88 -33.11
N GLY A 171 8.21 1.28 -34.16
CA GLY A 171 7.55 2.58 -34.24
C GLY A 171 6.36 2.69 -33.26
N LYS A 172 6.11 3.89 -32.72
CA LYS A 172 4.94 4.17 -31.88
C LYS A 172 3.88 4.91 -32.68
N ILE A 173 2.68 4.34 -32.82
CA ILE A 173 1.54 5.05 -33.40
C ILE A 173 0.75 5.70 -32.29
N PHE A 174 1.01 6.99 -32.04
CA PHE A 174 0.32 7.73 -30.98
C PHE A 174 -1.14 8.04 -31.32
N TYR A 175 -1.98 7.95 -30.30
CA TYR A 175 -3.38 8.33 -30.35
C TYR A 175 -3.59 9.59 -29.50
N ASP A 176 -3.85 10.71 -30.16
CA ASP A 176 -4.17 11.96 -29.48
C ASP A 176 -5.56 11.87 -28.83
N SER A 177 -5.61 12.17 -27.53
CA SER A 177 -6.87 12.16 -26.79
C SER A 177 -7.83 13.22 -27.33
N ARG A 178 -9.08 12.81 -27.53
CA ARG A 178 -10.23 13.67 -27.80
C ARG A 178 -10.65 14.31 -26.49
N SER A 179 -10.74 15.63 -26.47
CA SER A 179 -11.18 16.36 -25.28
C SER A 179 -11.90 17.63 -25.67
N LYS A 180 -12.44 18.36 -24.69
CA LYS A 180 -12.98 19.71 -24.90
C LYS A 180 -11.97 20.67 -25.52
N PHE A 181 -10.67 20.42 -25.34
CA PHE A 181 -9.57 21.21 -25.90
C PHE A 181 -9.00 20.64 -27.19
N ASN A 182 -9.34 19.40 -27.54
CA ASN A 182 -8.98 18.74 -28.79
C ASN A 182 -10.18 17.97 -29.36
N PRO A 183 -11.17 18.66 -29.95
CA PRO A 183 -12.40 18.01 -30.43
C PRO A 183 -12.15 17.04 -31.60
N TYR A 184 -11.02 17.21 -32.29
CA TYR A 184 -10.57 16.39 -33.43
C TYR A 184 -9.59 15.28 -33.03
N GLY A 185 -9.36 15.05 -31.73
CA GLY A 185 -8.56 13.93 -31.25
C GLY A 185 -9.08 12.57 -31.73
N ARG A 186 -8.21 11.56 -31.73
CA ARG A 186 -8.36 10.27 -32.43
C ARG A 186 -9.34 9.29 -31.77
N ARG A 187 -10.57 9.73 -31.48
CA ARG A 187 -11.68 8.87 -31.00
C ARG A 187 -11.37 8.07 -29.72
N ILE A 188 -10.31 8.44 -29.01
CA ILE A 188 -9.96 7.95 -27.68
C ILE A 188 -10.10 9.11 -26.73
N TRP A 189 -10.62 8.92 -25.53
CA TRP A 189 -10.49 9.90 -24.46
C TRP A 189 -10.30 9.21 -23.12
N ILE A 190 -9.77 9.95 -22.16
CA ILE A 190 -9.70 9.48 -20.77
C ILE A 190 -10.69 10.31 -19.98
N GLU A 191 -11.52 9.61 -19.22
CA GLU A 191 -12.41 10.20 -18.24
C GLU A 191 -12.17 9.48 -16.92
N ASN A 192 -11.76 10.23 -15.90
CA ASN A 192 -11.32 9.68 -14.62
C ASN A 192 -10.23 8.61 -14.81
N GLN A 193 -10.51 7.37 -14.40
CA GLN A 193 -9.63 6.21 -14.51
C GLN A 193 -10.12 5.25 -15.59
N THR A 194 -10.86 5.74 -16.58
CA THR A 194 -11.38 4.92 -17.66
C THR A 194 -10.88 5.47 -19.00
N LEU A 195 -10.25 4.58 -19.76
CA LEU A 195 -9.93 4.81 -21.15
C LEU A 195 -11.16 4.45 -21.99
N HIS A 196 -11.67 5.43 -22.71
CA HIS A 196 -12.78 5.26 -23.63
C HIS A 196 -12.29 5.22 -25.07
N LEU A 197 -12.83 4.27 -25.83
CA LEU A 197 -12.66 4.12 -27.26
C LEU A 197 -14.03 4.32 -27.93
N GLN A 198 -14.11 5.17 -28.94
CA GLN A 198 -15.38 5.38 -29.65
C GLN A 198 -15.83 4.14 -30.43
N THR A 199 -14.88 3.37 -30.97
CA THR A 199 -15.11 2.09 -31.65
C THR A 199 -13.87 1.22 -31.54
N THR A 200 -14.07 -0.09 -31.43
CA THR A 200 -13.02 -1.11 -31.45
C THR A 200 -12.42 -1.35 -32.84
N ASP A 201 -13.15 -0.98 -33.91
CA ASP A 201 -12.78 -1.30 -35.30
C ASP A 201 -11.48 -0.65 -35.76
N ILE A 202 -11.10 0.46 -35.13
CA ILE A 202 -9.89 1.23 -35.48
C ILE A 202 -8.62 0.54 -34.97
N PHE A 203 -8.72 -0.18 -33.85
CA PHE A 203 -7.57 -0.83 -33.23
C PHE A 203 -7.40 -2.26 -33.74
N GLY A 204 -8.53 -2.90 -34.07
CA GLY A 204 -8.62 -4.34 -34.28
C GLY A 204 -8.89 -5.06 -32.96
N SER A 205 -9.79 -6.04 -32.97
CA SER A 205 -10.00 -6.89 -31.79
C SER A 205 -8.78 -7.79 -31.57
N GLY A 206 -8.35 -7.95 -30.32
CA GLY A 206 -7.18 -8.75 -29.92
C GLY A 206 -5.86 -7.96 -29.95
N GLU A 207 -5.91 -6.68 -30.31
CA GLU A 207 -4.72 -5.85 -30.44
C GLU A 207 -4.33 -5.21 -29.11
N GLU A 208 -3.03 -5.09 -28.86
CA GLU A 208 -2.50 -4.50 -27.66
C GLU A 208 -2.27 -2.99 -27.82
N ILE A 209 -2.81 -2.22 -26.88
CA ILE A 209 -2.50 -0.81 -26.71
C ILE A 209 -1.62 -0.62 -25.48
N THR A 210 -0.55 0.17 -25.63
CA THR A 210 0.31 0.57 -24.53
C THR A 210 -0.03 2.00 -24.10
N ILE A 211 -0.17 2.17 -22.79
CA ILE A 211 -0.44 3.44 -22.13
C ILE A 211 0.80 3.81 -21.33
N GLU A 212 1.45 4.90 -21.73
CA GLU A 212 2.56 5.53 -21.01
C GLU A 212 2.02 6.63 -20.11
N PHE A 213 2.29 6.57 -18.81
CA PHE A 213 1.79 7.53 -17.84
C PHE A 213 2.80 7.81 -16.73
N ALA A 214 2.77 9.01 -16.16
CA ALA A 214 3.41 9.28 -14.88
C ALA A 214 2.49 8.80 -13.75
N PRO A 215 2.99 7.98 -12.82
CA PRO A 215 2.22 7.56 -11.66
C PRO A 215 1.80 8.75 -10.80
N SER A 216 0.58 8.70 -10.26
CA SER A 216 0.04 9.71 -9.34
C SER A 216 0.72 9.72 -7.98
N GLY A 217 1.34 8.58 -7.61
CA GLY A 217 1.93 8.35 -6.29
C GLY A 217 0.91 8.05 -5.19
N ILE A 218 -0.33 7.66 -5.54
CA ILE A 218 -1.43 7.46 -4.58
C ILE A 218 -1.43 6.04 -3.96
N ALA A 219 -0.52 5.14 -4.37
CA ALA A 219 -0.48 3.78 -3.86
C ALA A 219 -0.41 3.73 -2.33
N ARG A 220 -1.37 3.05 -1.69
CA ARG A 220 -1.40 2.91 -0.24
C ARG A 220 -0.32 1.98 0.25
N LEU A 221 0.49 2.46 1.19
CA LEU A 221 1.63 1.71 1.68
C LEU A 221 1.18 0.87 2.88
N HIS A 222 1.50 -0.42 2.84
CA HIS A 222 1.18 -1.32 3.94
C HIS A 222 2.10 -2.53 3.96
N ASN A 223 2.16 -3.21 5.10
CA ASN A 223 2.85 -4.49 5.26
C ASN A 223 1.94 -5.49 5.98
N GLY A 224 2.20 -6.78 5.81
CA GLY A 224 1.32 -7.82 6.34
C GLY A 224 1.79 -9.22 5.99
N THR A 225 0.88 -10.18 6.15
CA THR A 225 1.09 -11.57 5.74
C THR A 225 0.33 -11.88 4.47
N CYS A 226 0.90 -12.71 3.60
CA CYS A 226 0.27 -13.12 2.34
C CYS A 226 0.36 -14.63 2.14
N THR A 227 -0.37 -15.12 1.13
CA THR A 227 -0.16 -16.45 0.56
C THR A 227 0.31 -16.31 -0.87
N ILE A 228 1.08 -17.28 -1.37
CA ILE A 228 1.64 -17.27 -2.72
C ILE A 228 1.20 -18.55 -3.42
N ASN A 229 0.78 -18.43 -4.67
CA ASN A 229 0.38 -19.59 -5.46
C ASN A 229 1.58 -20.50 -5.79
N ALA A 230 1.31 -21.75 -6.17
CA ALA A 230 2.36 -22.73 -6.47
C ALA A 230 3.27 -22.34 -7.66
N ALA A 231 2.86 -21.37 -8.49
CA ALA A 231 3.66 -20.85 -9.60
C ALA A 231 4.54 -19.65 -9.21
N GLY A 232 4.37 -19.09 -8.00
CA GLY A 232 5.11 -17.89 -7.55
C GLY A 232 4.72 -16.59 -8.28
N THR A 233 3.63 -16.59 -9.04
CA THR A 233 3.20 -15.47 -9.90
C THR A 233 2.03 -14.68 -9.33
N VAL A 234 1.29 -15.25 -8.37
CA VAL A 234 0.14 -14.61 -7.75
C VAL A 234 0.32 -14.62 -6.24
N VAL A 235 0.12 -13.46 -5.64
CA VAL A 235 0.18 -13.24 -4.19
C VAL A 235 -1.18 -12.77 -3.70
N THR A 236 -1.72 -13.41 -2.68
CA THR A 236 -2.98 -13.00 -2.05
C THR A 236 -2.68 -12.27 -0.74
N PHE A 237 -3.07 -10.99 -0.65
CA PHE A 237 -2.82 -10.18 0.54
C PHE A 237 -3.78 -10.52 1.69
N GLY A 238 -3.26 -10.53 2.92
CA GLY A 238 -4.05 -10.65 4.14
C GLY A 238 -5.12 -9.56 4.22
N ALA A 239 -6.28 -9.89 4.79
CA ALA A 239 -7.42 -8.96 4.86
C ALA A 239 -7.15 -7.77 5.79
N THR A 240 -6.23 -7.96 6.73
CA THR A 240 -5.87 -6.98 7.74
C THR A 240 -4.35 -6.84 7.71
N PRO A 241 -3.83 -5.80 7.04
CA PRO A 241 -2.42 -5.47 7.12
C PRO A 241 -1.98 -5.30 8.56
N ASN A 242 -0.71 -5.63 8.83
CA ASN A 242 -0.09 -5.39 10.12
C ASN A 242 0.07 -3.88 10.38
N VAL A 243 0.50 -3.16 9.35
CA VAL A 243 0.67 -1.71 9.35
C VAL A 243 0.19 -1.14 8.02
N GLY A 244 -0.45 0.04 8.04
CA GLY A 244 -1.04 0.68 6.87
C GLY A 244 -2.48 0.24 6.61
N VAL A 245 -3.01 0.56 5.43
CA VAL A 245 -4.39 0.22 5.05
C VAL A 245 -4.43 -0.40 3.66
N LEU A 246 -5.15 -1.52 3.54
CA LEU A 246 -5.40 -2.16 2.26
C LEU A 246 -6.29 -1.26 1.39
N ASP A 247 -5.90 -1.08 0.15
CA ASP A 247 -6.62 -0.29 -0.83
C ASP A 247 -7.68 -1.16 -1.50
N THR A 248 -8.89 -0.61 -1.60
CA THR A 248 -10.05 -1.27 -2.18
C THR A 248 -10.42 -0.70 -3.55
N HIS A 249 -9.61 0.21 -4.10
CA HIS A 249 -9.80 0.67 -5.47
C HIS A 249 -9.36 -0.40 -6.47
N HIS A 250 -9.98 -0.39 -7.64
CA HIS A 250 -9.65 -1.30 -8.73
C HIS A 250 -8.20 -1.11 -9.22
N GLU A 251 -7.47 -2.21 -9.37
CA GLU A 251 -6.06 -2.23 -9.78
C GLU A 251 -5.17 -1.27 -8.94
N ALA A 252 -5.49 -1.04 -7.66
CA ALA A 252 -4.83 -0.04 -6.81
C ALA A 252 -3.31 -0.23 -6.67
N TYR A 253 -2.84 -1.48 -6.74
CA TYR A 253 -1.43 -1.81 -6.55
C TYR A 253 -0.67 -2.09 -7.85
N ALA A 254 -1.33 -2.07 -9.01
CA ALA A 254 -0.64 -2.25 -10.28
C ALA A 254 0.45 -1.17 -10.42
N GLY A 255 1.65 -1.56 -10.83
CA GLY A 255 2.84 -0.70 -10.90
C GLY A 255 3.58 -0.47 -9.58
N SER A 256 3.08 -0.97 -8.44
CA SER A 256 3.81 -0.95 -7.16
C SER A 256 4.77 -2.14 -7.06
N ILE A 257 5.68 -2.10 -6.08
CA ILE A 257 6.61 -3.20 -5.81
C ILE A 257 6.05 -4.06 -4.68
N PHE A 258 5.83 -5.33 -4.98
CA PHE A 258 5.69 -6.36 -3.98
C PHE A 258 7.09 -6.73 -3.46
N ARG A 259 7.29 -6.66 -2.15
CA ARG A 259 8.51 -7.12 -1.49
C ARG A 259 8.18 -8.25 -0.54
N ASN A 260 8.72 -9.45 -0.81
CA ASN A 260 8.78 -10.53 0.15
C ASN A 260 9.88 -10.23 1.15
N LEU A 261 9.54 -10.07 2.43
CA LEU A 261 10.48 -9.72 3.50
C LEU A 261 11.08 -10.96 4.15
N GLY A 262 10.32 -12.06 4.19
CA GLY A 262 10.79 -13.31 4.77
C GLY A 262 9.64 -14.27 5.03
N VAL A 263 10.01 -15.45 5.51
CA VAL A 263 9.09 -16.55 5.81
C VAL A 263 9.47 -17.14 7.16
N ASP A 264 8.51 -17.35 8.05
CA ASP A 264 8.66 -18.18 9.25
C ASP A 264 7.99 -19.54 9.07
N GLY A 265 8.23 -20.44 10.01
CA GLY A 265 7.72 -21.81 10.02
C GLY A 265 8.79 -22.83 10.33
N SER A 266 8.38 -24.09 10.47
CA SER A 266 9.28 -25.20 10.79
C SER A 266 10.05 -25.68 9.55
N ILE A 267 9.42 -25.62 8.37
CA ILE A 267 10.00 -25.94 7.07
C ILE A 267 9.75 -24.78 6.13
N VAL A 268 10.82 -24.02 5.83
CA VAL A 268 10.73 -22.84 4.95
C VAL A 268 11.54 -23.03 3.68
N THR A 269 10.97 -22.57 2.56
CA THR A 269 11.68 -22.38 1.29
C THR A 269 11.55 -20.92 0.88
N GLY A 270 12.52 -20.36 0.15
CA GLY A 270 12.39 -19.01 -0.40
C GLY A 270 12.41 -17.87 0.63
N ASN A 271 13.02 -18.08 1.80
CA ASN A 271 13.23 -17.04 2.82
C ASN A 271 14.32 -16.03 2.40
N PHE A 272 14.06 -15.31 1.32
CA PHE A 272 14.92 -14.27 0.76
C PHE A 272 14.11 -13.00 0.55
N LEU A 273 14.80 -11.86 0.69
CA LEU A 273 14.27 -10.59 0.22
C LEU A 273 14.12 -10.66 -1.30
N GLN A 274 12.88 -10.64 -1.79
CA GLN A 274 12.57 -10.66 -3.22
C GLN A 274 11.63 -9.51 -3.56
N GLU A 275 11.90 -8.83 -4.67
CA GLU A 275 11.10 -7.71 -5.15
C GLU A 275 10.56 -8.04 -6.54
N ARG A 276 9.27 -7.76 -6.77
CA ARG A 276 8.59 -7.94 -8.06
C ARG A 276 7.62 -6.79 -8.31
N VAL A 277 7.44 -6.44 -9.58
CA VAL A 277 6.47 -5.42 -9.97
C VAL A 277 5.09 -6.08 -10.03
N ILE A 278 4.09 -5.44 -9.42
CA ILE A 278 2.70 -5.89 -9.54
C ILE A 278 2.17 -5.43 -10.89
N THR A 279 1.70 -6.35 -11.72
CA THR A 279 1.14 -6.05 -13.06
C THR A 279 -0.38 -5.89 -13.03
N ALA A 280 -1.05 -6.59 -12.13
CA ALA A 280 -2.50 -6.52 -11.93
C ALA A 280 -2.85 -6.74 -10.46
N TYR A 281 -4.00 -6.21 -10.01
CA TYR A 281 -4.54 -6.44 -8.68
C TYR A 281 -6.07 -6.51 -8.72
N ASP A 282 -6.63 -7.56 -8.13
CA ASP A 282 -8.06 -7.73 -7.92
C ASP A 282 -8.42 -7.40 -6.46
N GLU A 283 -9.18 -6.34 -6.26
CA GLU A 283 -9.62 -5.84 -4.97
C GLU A 283 -10.57 -6.77 -4.21
N THR A 284 -11.29 -7.66 -4.92
CA THR A 284 -12.28 -8.56 -4.32
C THR A 284 -11.61 -9.79 -3.74
N THR A 285 -10.68 -10.38 -4.48
CA THR A 285 -9.90 -11.55 -4.05
C THR A 285 -8.64 -11.16 -3.27
N ARG A 286 -8.17 -9.91 -3.45
CA ARG A 286 -6.90 -9.37 -2.94
C ARG A 286 -5.68 -10.03 -3.57
N GLU A 287 -5.84 -10.52 -4.80
CA GLU A 287 -4.79 -11.16 -5.58
C GLU A 287 -4.02 -10.14 -6.40
N ALA A 288 -2.71 -10.09 -6.20
CA ALA A 288 -1.77 -9.34 -7.00
C ALA A 288 -1.00 -10.29 -7.93
N THR A 289 -0.99 -9.98 -9.22
CA THR A 289 -0.19 -10.71 -10.22
C THR A 289 1.17 -10.03 -10.36
N LEU A 290 2.25 -10.82 -10.31
CA LEU A 290 3.62 -10.35 -10.42
C LEU A 290 4.10 -10.38 -11.89
N ASP A 291 5.04 -9.51 -12.23
CA ASP A 291 5.68 -9.45 -13.55
C ASP A 291 6.55 -10.69 -13.83
N VAL A 292 7.26 -11.16 -12.81
CA VAL A 292 8.11 -12.35 -12.85
C VAL A 292 7.81 -13.20 -11.62
N ALA A 293 7.81 -14.52 -11.80
CA ALA A 293 7.66 -15.44 -10.69
C ALA A 293 8.74 -15.21 -9.61
N LEU A 294 8.37 -15.44 -8.35
CA LEU A 294 9.34 -15.53 -7.26
C LEU A 294 10.17 -16.81 -7.43
N ASP A 295 11.48 -16.69 -7.24
CA ASP A 295 12.40 -17.81 -7.40
C ASP A 295 13.56 -17.68 -6.40
N PRO A 296 13.69 -18.61 -5.43
CA PRO A 296 12.77 -19.72 -5.15
C PRO A 296 11.42 -19.24 -4.61
N ILE A 297 10.36 -20.01 -4.86
CA ILE A 297 8.99 -19.71 -4.41
C ILE A 297 8.94 -19.81 -2.87
N PRO A 298 8.53 -18.74 -2.16
CA PRO A 298 8.41 -18.77 -0.71
C PRO A 298 7.30 -19.74 -0.28
N THR A 299 7.63 -20.69 0.59
CA THR A 299 6.68 -21.67 1.14
C THR A 299 6.96 -21.92 2.61
N THR A 300 5.92 -22.27 3.36
CA THR A 300 5.94 -22.60 4.78
C THR A 300 4.83 -23.60 5.09
N ASP A 301 5.05 -24.44 6.10
CA ASP A 301 4.12 -25.46 6.57
C ASP A 301 3.17 -24.95 7.65
N ASP A 302 3.68 -24.22 8.64
CA ASP A 302 2.93 -23.73 9.81
C ASP A 302 3.13 -22.23 10.08
N GLY A 303 3.90 -21.54 9.25
CA GLY A 303 4.18 -20.11 9.38
C GLY A 303 3.42 -19.22 8.39
N ASN A 304 3.97 -18.03 8.23
CA ASN A 304 3.49 -16.92 7.44
C ASN A 304 4.57 -16.45 6.46
N ILE A 305 4.12 -15.91 5.34
CA ILE A 305 4.96 -15.20 4.39
C ILE A 305 4.72 -13.71 4.62
N TYR A 306 5.79 -12.98 4.95
CA TYR A 306 5.74 -11.57 5.29
C TYR A 306 6.02 -10.72 4.06
N TYR A 307 5.18 -9.70 3.85
CA TYR A 307 5.32 -8.82 2.70
C TYR A 307 5.18 -7.34 3.07
N GLU A 308 5.63 -6.52 2.14
CA GLU A 308 5.41 -5.09 2.11
C GLU A 308 5.07 -4.64 0.68
N ILE A 309 4.16 -3.67 0.57
CA ILE A 309 3.96 -2.91 -0.66
C ILE A 309 4.80 -1.65 -0.58
N ALA A 310 5.79 -1.58 -1.45
CA ALA A 310 6.67 -0.46 -1.60
C ALA A 310 6.36 0.32 -2.89
N PRO A 311 6.61 1.63 -2.91
CA PRO A 311 6.54 2.41 -4.14
C PRO A 311 7.61 1.93 -5.14
N ALA A 312 7.31 2.01 -6.45
CA ALA A 312 8.25 1.68 -7.53
C ALA A 312 9.28 2.81 -7.76
N ILE A 313 10.12 3.04 -6.76
CA ILE A 313 11.18 4.05 -6.79
C ILE A 313 12.53 3.48 -6.38
N HIS A 314 13.57 4.14 -6.86
CA HIS A 314 14.95 3.88 -6.45
C HIS A 314 15.09 4.05 -4.93
N LYS A 315 15.84 3.17 -4.26
CA LYS A 315 16.05 3.16 -2.80
C LYS A 315 16.46 4.52 -2.21
N GLY A 316 17.18 5.35 -2.96
CA GLY A 316 17.53 6.71 -2.54
C GLY A 316 16.33 7.65 -2.35
N MET A 317 15.19 7.37 -2.97
CA MET A 317 13.95 8.13 -2.77
C MET A 317 13.30 7.84 -1.42
N ASP A 318 13.58 6.69 -0.79
CA ASP A 318 13.02 6.33 0.52
C ASP A 318 13.31 7.43 1.55
N THR A 319 14.60 7.80 1.66
CA THR A 319 15.07 8.85 2.57
C THR A 319 14.51 10.22 2.20
N VAL A 320 14.39 10.53 0.90
CA VAL A 320 13.83 11.80 0.43
C VAL A 320 12.38 11.96 0.87
N VAL A 321 11.58 10.90 0.72
CA VAL A 321 10.17 10.89 1.12
C VAL A 321 10.03 10.98 2.64
N ALA A 322 10.85 10.25 3.40
CA ALA A 322 10.88 10.30 4.86
C ALA A 322 11.23 11.71 5.37
N LEU A 323 12.28 12.35 4.83
CA LEU A 323 12.67 13.71 5.20
C LEU A 323 11.57 14.74 4.87
N PHE A 324 10.88 14.59 3.75
CA PHE A 324 9.78 15.49 3.41
C PHE A 324 8.57 15.31 4.35
N ALA A 325 8.26 14.08 4.75
CA ALA A 325 7.23 13.80 5.74
C ALA A 325 7.58 14.38 7.11
N ALA A 326 8.81 14.19 7.58
CA ALA A 326 9.32 14.80 8.81
C ALA A 326 9.25 16.33 8.78
N TYR A 327 9.67 16.95 7.66
CA TYR A 327 9.54 18.39 7.45
C TYR A 327 8.10 18.87 7.59
N ARG A 328 7.13 18.17 6.96
CA ARG A 328 5.71 18.55 7.06
C ARG A 328 5.18 18.44 8.48
N ILE A 329 5.55 17.40 9.21
CA ILE A 329 5.16 17.22 10.61
C ILE A 329 5.70 18.39 11.44
N MET A 330 7.03 18.62 11.42
CA MET A 330 7.67 19.71 12.18
C MET A 330 7.17 21.11 11.81
N SER A 331 6.87 21.34 10.52
CA SER A 331 6.30 22.60 10.04
C SER A 331 4.91 22.83 10.62
N ASN A 332 4.06 21.80 10.66
CA ASN A 332 2.72 21.87 11.26
C ASN A 332 2.75 22.10 12.78
N GLU A 333 3.79 21.64 13.45
CA GLU A 333 4.00 21.90 14.89
C GLU A 333 4.51 23.31 15.19
N GLY A 334 4.91 24.08 14.17
CA GLY A 334 5.47 25.41 14.34
C GLY A 334 6.94 25.44 14.75
N ASN A 335 7.65 24.30 14.74
CA ASN A 335 9.09 24.25 15.01
C ASN A 335 9.92 24.62 13.76
N VAL A 336 9.86 25.91 13.40
CA VAL A 336 10.43 26.44 12.15
C VAL A 336 11.95 26.18 12.03
N LYS A 337 12.70 26.28 13.13
CA LYS A 337 14.15 26.07 13.12
C LYS A 337 14.51 24.64 12.72
N ARG A 338 13.86 23.64 13.34
CA ARG A 338 14.09 22.22 13.03
C ARG A 338 13.54 21.88 11.64
N ALA A 339 12.34 22.34 11.30
CA ALA A 339 11.75 22.17 9.98
C ALA A 339 12.69 22.66 8.85
N ASN A 340 13.30 23.84 9.01
CA ASN A 340 14.25 24.37 8.03
C ASN A 340 15.53 23.53 7.91
N SER A 341 16.01 22.95 9.01
CA SER A 341 17.16 22.03 8.99
C SER A 341 16.83 20.76 8.20
N ILE A 342 15.66 20.15 8.47
CA ILE A 342 15.19 18.96 7.76
C ILE A 342 14.99 19.27 6.27
N LEU A 343 14.39 20.43 5.94
CA LEU A 343 14.19 20.87 4.56
C LEU A 343 15.52 21.04 3.80
N LYS A 344 16.58 21.50 4.47
CA LYS A 344 17.92 21.57 3.89
C LYS A 344 18.45 20.16 3.55
N ASN A 345 18.29 19.20 4.45
CA ASN A 345 18.69 17.82 4.21
C ASN A 345 17.88 17.20 3.06
N TYR A 346 16.56 17.39 3.04
CA TYR A 346 15.68 16.99 1.93
C TYR A 346 16.19 17.50 0.58
N ARG A 347 16.52 18.80 0.49
CA ARG A 347 17.02 19.43 -0.74
C ARG A 347 18.35 18.84 -1.22
N ASN A 348 19.22 18.44 -0.30
CA ASN A 348 20.48 17.79 -0.64
C ASN A 348 20.22 16.38 -1.17
N GLU A 349 19.39 15.60 -0.49
CA GLU A 349 19.11 14.21 -0.89
C GLU A 349 18.34 14.13 -2.21
N ILE A 350 17.33 14.97 -2.43
CA ILE A 350 16.60 14.98 -3.70
C ILE A 350 17.50 15.40 -4.87
N ARG A 351 18.50 16.27 -4.63
CA ARG A 351 19.52 16.60 -5.64
C ARG A 351 20.39 15.38 -5.95
N ASN A 352 20.84 14.65 -4.94
CA ASN A 352 21.63 13.43 -5.13
C ASN A 352 20.86 12.41 -5.95
N VAL A 353 19.59 12.15 -5.62
CA VAL A 353 18.74 11.22 -6.39
C VAL A 353 18.62 11.65 -7.84
N ARG A 354 18.40 12.95 -8.12
CA ARG A 354 18.34 13.48 -9.49
C ARG A 354 19.66 13.27 -10.24
N LEU A 355 20.79 13.51 -9.59
CA LEU A 355 22.11 13.31 -10.18
C LEU A 355 22.37 11.82 -10.46
N THR A 356 22.04 10.93 -9.53
CA THR A 356 22.18 9.48 -9.73
C THR A 356 21.33 8.99 -10.89
N ALA A 357 20.06 9.39 -10.97
CA ALA A 357 19.18 9.06 -12.08
C ALA A 357 19.71 9.60 -13.42
N TYR A 358 20.27 10.81 -13.43
CA TYR A 358 20.92 11.36 -14.61
C TYR A 358 22.12 10.51 -15.07
N TYR A 359 22.99 10.10 -14.15
CA TYR A 359 24.18 9.31 -14.50
C TYR A 359 23.86 7.85 -14.87
N SER A 360 22.80 7.25 -14.33
CA SER A 360 22.37 5.90 -14.74
C SER A 360 21.80 5.86 -16.16
N HIS A 361 21.28 6.99 -16.67
CA HIS A 361 20.69 7.12 -18.02
C HIS A 361 21.52 8.02 -18.96
N MET A 362 22.82 8.19 -18.69
CA MET A 362 23.68 9.14 -19.42
C MET A 362 23.75 8.91 -20.94
N ARG A 363 23.46 7.68 -21.40
CA ARG A 363 23.39 7.31 -22.82
C ARG A 363 22.11 7.81 -23.52
N GLU A 364 21.06 8.10 -22.74
CA GLU A 364 19.73 8.52 -23.19
C GLU A 364 19.38 9.95 -22.79
N ALA A 365 20.11 10.57 -21.85
CA ALA A 365 19.83 11.92 -21.35
C ALA A 365 20.55 13.01 -22.17
N PRO A 366 19.84 13.80 -23.01
CA PRO A 366 20.46 14.93 -23.70
C PRO A 366 20.61 16.09 -22.70
N ARG A 367 21.84 16.30 -22.21
CA ARG A 367 22.29 17.51 -21.48
C ARG A 367 21.29 18.06 -20.43
N ASP A 368 21.16 17.40 -19.29
CA ASP A 368 20.61 18.03 -18.07
C ASP A 368 21.72 18.77 -17.31
N ARG A 369 22.25 19.82 -17.96
CA ARG A 369 23.37 20.62 -17.47
C ARG A 369 22.93 21.89 -16.72
N ASN A 370 21.83 21.82 -15.98
CA ASN A 370 21.32 22.95 -15.17
C ASN A 370 21.60 22.77 -13.67
N ASP A 371 22.76 22.20 -13.33
CA ASP A 371 23.28 22.18 -11.96
C ASP A 371 24.10 23.45 -11.65
N GLY A 372 23.42 24.59 -11.53
CA GLY A 372 24.00 25.81 -10.99
C GLY A 372 23.17 26.28 -9.80
N GLN A 373 23.80 26.53 -8.65
CA GLN A 373 23.18 27.19 -7.48
C GLN A 373 22.64 28.61 -7.79
N ASP A 374 22.91 29.15 -8.98
CA ASP A 374 22.64 30.53 -9.35
C ASP A 374 21.66 30.62 -10.55
N ASN A 375 20.37 30.71 -10.23
CA ASN A 375 19.27 30.86 -11.20
C ASN A 375 19.16 32.29 -11.79
N ARG A 376 20.29 33.03 -11.90
CA ARG A 376 20.32 34.43 -12.38
C ARG A 376 20.53 34.59 -13.89
N ARG A 377 20.67 33.51 -14.66
CA ARG A 377 20.82 33.58 -16.13
C ARG A 377 19.51 33.51 -16.90
N TYR A 378 18.58 34.41 -16.58
CA TYR A 378 17.59 34.93 -17.53
C TYR A 378 17.51 36.45 -17.38
N ARG A 379 18.64 37.14 -17.59
CA ARG A 379 18.58 38.51 -18.11
C ARG A 379 18.18 38.38 -19.57
N ARG A 380 16.96 38.81 -19.87
CA ARG A 380 16.40 38.93 -21.21
C ARG A 380 17.43 39.55 -22.15
N LEU A 381 17.74 38.85 -23.24
CA LEU A 381 18.09 39.48 -24.51
C LEU A 381 16.82 39.52 -25.34
#